data_AF-A0A9P3F7A3-F1
#
_entry.id   AF-A0A9P3F7A3-F1
#
_cell.length_a   1.000
_cell.length_b   1.000
_cell.length_c   1.000
_cell.angle_alpha   90.00
_cell.angle_beta   90.00
_cell.angle_gamma   90.00
#
_symmetry.space_group_name_H-M   'P 1'
#
loop_
_entity.id
_entity.type
_entity.pdbx_description
1 polymer ?
#
loop_
_entity_poly.entity_id
_entity_poly.type
_entity_poly.pdbx_seq_one_letter_code
_entity_poly.pdbx_strand_id
1 'polypeptide(L)'
;MSSPILTEKCMDFDDVAWEQSDKRFDTWKKEKLLKRENLIAVGNLIDKWRGGVPDTLLTPGRGAFNVWVRLKFVDGGSAVMRIPCYGRSMFPEEKIQREVSVMRFLEFHTSIPVPHILHYGMAKESPDELGPFLIMEYIDHEYDLVDALNTPGIPDDERPILDPQISEERLVFAYGQMADITLQLSKHTFTEIGCIARANEDDDFDDLWVVKHRPLTLNMNELVQVGNFPHHLLPDGPFTTSSSYYRALADMHMAHLVTQRNDAVDSPEDCRTKCIARFLFRKLAREGRFCKYNDRGPFKLFCDDFRPANVLTNAEFKVAGAIDWEYTYAAPLEFAYSAPFWLLLELPEYWPEGLDDWTKVYETRLETFLRVLEEREKVAIERGLLTEEHRLSTYMRDSWESGDFWVNYAARRSWAFDMIYWAKIDRRFFGEGALDDRLQLLTAEERQEIEDIVQKKMKEKEERRLIDWTLDSEPC
;
A
#
# COMPACT_ATOMS: atom_id res chain seq x y z
N MET A 1 30.38 0.90 8.34
CA MET A 1 29.91 -0.13 7.40
C MET A 1 30.63 0.09 6.08
N SER A 2 30.97 -0.97 5.35
CA SER A 2 31.48 -0.88 3.97
C SER A 2 30.43 -0.16 3.10
N SER A 3 30.82 0.69 2.14
CA SER A 3 29.89 1.37 1.22
C SER A 3 29.22 0.37 0.29
N PRO A 4 27.92 0.47 -0.07
CA PRO A 4 27.23 -0.52 -0.90
C PRO A 4 27.92 -0.76 -2.25
N ILE A 5 27.64 -1.90 -2.89
CA ILE A 5 28.26 -2.27 -4.19
C ILE A 5 27.91 -1.25 -5.28
N LEU A 6 26.73 -0.65 -5.20
CA LEU A 6 26.20 0.31 -6.17
C LEU A 6 25.62 1.54 -5.46
N THR A 7 25.51 2.63 -6.21
CA THR A 7 24.82 3.84 -5.78
C THR A 7 23.33 3.57 -5.65
N GLU A 8 22.73 4.10 -4.59
CA GLU A 8 21.32 4.06 -4.29
C GLU A 8 20.52 4.81 -5.36
N LYS A 9 19.88 4.08 -6.28
CA LYS A 9 18.98 4.66 -7.28
C LYS A 9 17.70 3.83 -7.40
N CYS A 10 16.56 4.50 -7.39
CA CYS A 10 15.28 3.90 -7.75
C CYS A 10 15.18 3.65 -9.26
N MET A 11 14.30 2.72 -9.62
CA MET A 11 13.81 2.65 -10.99
C MET A 11 12.80 3.80 -11.20
N ASP A 12 12.80 4.39 -12.39
CA ASP A 12 11.83 5.42 -12.76
C ASP A 12 10.49 4.79 -13.18
N PHE A 13 9.39 5.55 -13.05
CA PHE A 13 8.11 5.15 -13.61
C PHE A 13 8.17 5.15 -15.14
N ASP A 14 7.28 4.41 -15.81
CA ASP A 14 7.12 4.53 -17.25
C ASP A 14 6.36 5.82 -17.54
N ASP A 15 7.08 6.88 -17.91
CA ASP A 15 6.49 8.21 -18.12
C ASP A 15 5.39 8.19 -19.18
N VAL A 16 5.50 7.31 -20.18
CA VAL A 16 4.47 7.18 -21.22
C VAL A 16 3.20 6.56 -20.64
N ALA A 17 3.33 5.56 -19.76
CA ALA A 17 2.20 4.96 -19.05
C ALA A 17 1.55 5.95 -18.09
N TRP A 18 2.37 6.70 -17.34
CA TRP A 18 1.89 7.73 -16.43
C TRP A 18 1.15 8.84 -17.18
N GLU A 19 1.73 9.41 -18.24
CA GLU A 19 1.03 10.41 -19.06
C GLU A 19 -0.31 9.88 -19.62
N GLN A 20 -0.36 8.61 -20.02
CA GLN A 20 -1.60 7.99 -20.49
C GLN A 20 -2.64 7.86 -19.37
N SER A 21 -2.22 7.46 -18.17
CA SER A 21 -3.06 7.41 -16.96
C SER A 21 -3.66 8.78 -16.65
N ASP A 22 -2.84 9.83 -16.67
CA ASP A 22 -3.29 11.21 -16.41
C ASP A 22 -4.25 11.71 -17.50
N LYS A 23 -3.94 11.47 -18.77
CA LYS A 23 -4.85 11.82 -19.89
C LYS A 23 -6.21 11.13 -19.76
N ARG A 24 -6.23 9.85 -19.37
CA ARG A 24 -7.47 9.08 -19.13
C ARG A 24 -8.27 9.70 -17.99
N PHE A 25 -7.61 10.00 -16.87
CA PHE A 25 -8.25 10.61 -15.71
C PHE A 25 -8.81 12.00 -16.03
N ASP A 26 -8.03 12.87 -16.65
CA ASP A 26 -8.46 14.24 -16.96
C ASP A 26 -9.62 14.26 -17.96
N THR A 27 -9.60 13.36 -18.95
CA THR A 27 -10.71 13.18 -19.89
C THR A 27 -11.96 12.71 -19.16
N TRP A 28 -11.87 11.65 -18.36
CA TRP A 28 -13.01 11.16 -17.57
C TRP A 28 -13.55 12.22 -16.59
N LYS A 29 -12.67 12.94 -15.91
CA LYS A 29 -13.03 14.03 -14.99
C LYS A 29 -13.82 15.11 -15.70
N LYS A 30 -13.32 15.60 -16.85
CA LYS A 30 -13.94 16.69 -17.61
C LYS A 30 -15.22 16.26 -18.32
N GLU A 31 -15.21 15.08 -18.94
CA GLU A 31 -16.28 14.64 -19.84
C GLU A 31 -17.37 13.83 -19.14
N LYS A 32 -17.12 13.30 -17.94
CA LYS A 32 -18.13 12.60 -17.15
C LYS A 32 -18.35 13.26 -15.80
N LEU A 33 -17.37 13.22 -14.90
CA LEU A 33 -17.58 13.60 -13.49
C LEU A 33 -18.09 15.04 -13.33
N LEU A 34 -17.46 16.00 -14.01
CA LEU A 34 -17.79 17.42 -13.86
C LEU A 34 -19.00 17.88 -14.68
N LYS A 35 -19.67 16.98 -15.42
CA LYS A 35 -20.95 17.31 -16.05
C LYS A 35 -21.97 17.59 -14.96
N ARG A 36 -22.70 18.70 -15.13
CA ARG A 36 -23.71 19.14 -14.16
C ARG A 36 -24.76 18.07 -13.89
N GLU A 37 -25.26 17.40 -14.94
CA GLU A 37 -26.23 16.30 -14.79
C GLU A 37 -25.70 15.14 -13.94
N ASN A 38 -24.42 14.78 -14.10
CA ASN A 38 -23.78 13.70 -13.36
C ASN A 38 -23.55 14.09 -11.90
N LEU A 39 -23.13 15.33 -11.61
CA LEU A 39 -23.02 15.81 -10.22
C LEU A 39 -24.37 15.86 -9.52
N ILE A 40 -25.44 16.29 -10.21
CA ILE A 40 -26.80 16.25 -9.65
C ILE A 40 -27.23 14.80 -9.38
N ALA A 41 -26.98 13.89 -10.32
CA ALA A 41 -27.31 12.48 -10.16
C ALA A 41 -26.54 11.81 -9.02
N VAL A 42 -25.26 12.14 -8.84
CA VAL A 42 -24.45 11.73 -7.69
C VAL A 42 -25.07 12.24 -6.39
N GLY A 43 -25.42 13.54 -6.32
CA GLY A 43 -26.09 14.11 -5.15
C GLY A 43 -27.41 13.41 -4.82
N ASN A 44 -28.24 13.13 -5.83
CA ASN A 44 -29.49 12.39 -5.66
C ASN A 44 -29.26 10.95 -5.16
N LEU A 45 -28.16 10.31 -5.57
CA LEU A 45 -27.84 8.95 -5.12
C LEU A 45 -27.38 8.95 -3.66
N ILE A 46 -26.60 9.95 -3.25
CA ILE A 46 -26.23 10.16 -1.84
C ILE A 46 -27.49 10.40 -1.00
N ASP A 47 -28.35 11.32 -1.42
CA ASP A 47 -29.62 11.63 -0.75
C ASP A 47 -30.52 10.40 -0.60
N LYS A 48 -30.66 9.61 -1.67
CA LYS A 48 -31.45 8.36 -1.68
C LYS A 48 -31.02 7.40 -0.57
N TRP A 49 -29.71 7.22 -0.36
CA TRP A 49 -29.19 6.19 0.54
C TRP A 49 -28.93 6.68 1.96
N ARG A 50 -28.60 7.96 2.14
CA ARG A 50 -28.49 8.54 3.48
C ARG A 50 -29.87 8.85 4.06
N GLY A 51 -30.76 9.43 3.26
CA GLY A 51 -31.99 10.08 3.72
C GLY A 51 -31.71 11.40 4.46
N GLY A 52 -32.79 12.07 4.89
CA GLY A 52 -32.74 13.39 5.54
C GLY A 52 -33.18 14.52 4.60
N VAL A 53 -32.81 15.76 4.94
CA VAL A 53 -33.05 16.93 4.09
C VAL A 53 -31.71 17.42 3.53
N PRO A 54 -31.42 17.24 2.23
CA PRO A 54 -30.17 17.69 1.64
C PRO A 54 -30.10 19.22 1.63
N ASP A 55 -28.91 19.75 1.92
CA ASP A 55 -28.64 21.19 1.99
C ASP A 55 -27.70 21.62 0.85
N THR A 56 -26.43 21.19 0.92
CA THR A 56 -25.39 21.67 0.00
C THR A 56 -24.55 20.52 -0.54
N LEU A 57 -24.53 20.35 -1.86
CA LEU A 57 -23.57 19.49 -2.56
C LEU A 57 -22.26 20.25 -2.78
N LEU A 58 -21.16 19.73 -2.23
CA LEU A 58 -19.85 20.35 -2.36
C LEU A 58 -19.18 19.99 -3.68
N THR A 59 -18.21 20.81 -4.09
CA THR A 59 -17.34 20.51 -5.22
C THR A 59 -16.58 19.20 -4.97
N PRO A 60 -16.44 18.32 -5.98
CA PRO A 60 -15.68 17.08 -5.82
C PRO A 60 -14.26 17.32 -5.33
N GLY A 61 -13.86 16.62 -4.27
CA GLY A 61 -12.47 16.50 -3.83
C GLY A 61 -11.81 15.26 -4.45
N ARG A 62 -10.48 15.14 -4.29
CA ARG A 62 -9.74 13.97 -4.78
C ARG A 62 -8.53 13.65 -3.91
N GLY A 63 -8.22 12.36 -3.84
CA GLY A 63 -6.94 11.83 -3.40
C GLY A 63 -6.18 11.27 -4.59
N ALA A 64 -5.21 10.38 -4.33
CA ALA A 64 -4.44 9.73 -5.38
C ALA A 64 -5.31 8.81 -6.26
N PHE A 65 -6.15 8.00 -5.61
CA PHE A 65 -6.91 6.92 -6.26
C PHE A 65 -8.43 7.08 -6.23
N ASN A 66 -8.98 8.05 -5.49
CA ASN A 66 -10.42 8.25 -5.40
C ASN A 66 -10.79 9.72 -5.54
N VAL A 67 -11.90 9.98 -6.23
CA VAL A 67 -12.66 11.23 -6.12
C VAL A 67 -13.74 11.04 -5.07
N TRP A 68 -14.08 12.11 -4.36
CA TRP A 68 -15.24 12.10 -3.49
C TRP A 68 -16.15 13.31 -3.70
N VAL A 69 -17.46 13.10 -3.57
CA VAL A 69 -18.47 14.15 -3.61
C VAL A 69 -19.23 14.13 -2.28
N ARG A 70 -19.17 15.22 -1.53
CA ARG A 70 -19.81 15.35 -0.21
C ARG A 70 -21.13 16.11 -0.34
N LEU A 71 -22.18 15.58 0.27
CA LEU A 71 -23.48 16.24 0.44
C LEU A 71 -23.71 16.52 1.92
N LYS A 72 -23.95 17.79 2.26
CA LYS A 72 -24.35 18.23 3.60
C LYS A 72 -25.86 18.14 3.76
N PHE A 73 -26.31 17.88 4.98
CA PHE A 73 -27.72 17.77 5.34
C PHE A 73 -28.07 18.79 6.43
N VAL A 74 -29.35 19.21 6.48
CA VAL A 74 -29.83 20.26 7.41
C VAL A 74 -29.72 19.85 8.87
N ASP A 75 -29.66 18.54 9.15
CA ASP A 75 -29.44 17.99 10.50
C ASP A 75 -28.00 18.17 11.02
N GLY A 76 -27.11 18.75 10.19
CA GLY A 76 -25.70 18.96 10.50
C GLY A 76 -24.79 17.82 10.03
N GLY A 77 -25.37 16.68 9.63
CA GLY A 77 -24.63 15.54 9.13
C GLY A 77 -24.16 15.69 7.68
N SER A 78 -23.37 14.73 7.20
CA SER A 78 -22.87 14.69 5.83
C SER A 78 -22.64 13.26 5.37
N ALA A 79 -22.92 12.99 4.09
CA ALA A 79 -22.52 11.74 3.43
C ALA A 79 -21.60 12.04 2.26
N VAL A 80 -20.83 11.04 1.87
CA VAL A 80 -19.88 11.12 0.77
C VAL A 80 -20.05 9.95 -0.18
N MET A 81 -20.04 10.22 -1.48
CA MET A 81 -19.86 9.20 -2.51
C MET A 81 -18.40 9.23 -2.97
N ARG A 82 -17.66 8.14 -2.74
CA ARG A 82 -16.30 7.90 -3.24
C ARG A 82 -16.35 7.08 -4.51
N ILE A 83 -15.58 7.50 -5.51
CA ILE A 83 -15.50 6.89 -6.84
C ILE A 83 -14.02 6.71 -7.19
N PRO A 84 -13.54 5.48 -7.50
CA PRO A 84 -12.17 5.28 -7.94
C PRO A 84 -11.84 6.12 -9.18
N CYS A 85 -10.66 6.73 -9.21
CA CYS A 85 -10.18 7.57 -10.30
C CYS A 85 -9.96 6.72 -11.55
N TYR A 86 -10.75 6.94 -12.60
CA TYR A 86 -10.55 6.25 -13.87
C TYR A 86 -9.14 6.50 -14.43
N GLY A 87 -8.48 5.43 -14.86
CA GLY A 87 -7.10 5.47 -15.34
C GLY A 87 -6.03 5.48 -14.25
N ARG A 88 -6.38 5.70 -12.98
CA ARG A 88 -5.44 5.64 -11.83
C ARG A 88 -5.70 4.42 -10.93
N SER A 89 -6.96 4.06 -10.74
CA SER A 89 -7.35 2.80 -10.11
C SER A 89 -7.54 1.73 -11.18
N MET A 90 -6.67 0.71 -11.18
CA MET A 90 -6.63 -0.30 -12.23
C MET A 90 -7.55 -1.50 -11.98
N PHE A 91 -8.09 -1.62 -10.76
CA PHE A 91 -9.02 -2.66 -10.34
C PHE A 91 -10.24 -2.08 -9.62
N PRO A 92 -10.99 -1.13 -10.22
CA PRO A 92 -11.91 -0.29 -9.47
C PRO A 92 -13.06 -1.07 -8.81
N GLU A 93 -13.62 -2.09 -9.46
CA GLU A 93 -14.72 -2.90 -8.88
C GLU A 93 -14.22 -3.82 -7.77
N GLU A 94 -13.12 -4.54 -8.03
CA GLU A 94 -12.48 -5.40 -7.04
C GLU A 94 -12.11 -4.59 -5.79
N LYS A 95 -11.48 -3.43 -5.99
CA LYS A 95 -11.08 -2.47 -4.96
C LYS A 95 -12.25 -2.04 -4.08
N ILE A 96 -13.38 -1.61 -4.67
CA ILE A 96 -14.57 -1.21 -3.90
C ILE A 96 -15.12 -2.39 -3.09
N GLN A 97 -15.22 -3.58 -3.69
CA GLN A 97 -15.70 -4.78 -2.98
C GLN A 97 -14.79 -5.18 -1.81
N ARG A 98 -13.46 -5.11 -1.99
CA ARG A 98 -12.48 -5.41 -0.94
C ARG A 98 -12.54 -4.38 0.19
N GLU A 99 -12.60 -3.09 -0.14
CA GLU A 99 -12.70 -2.00 0.83
C GLU A 99 -13.97 -2.14 1.67
N VAL A 100 -15.12 -2.40 1.04
CA VAL A 100 -16.41 -2.61 1.73
C VAL A 100 -16.34 -3.78 2.70
N SER A 101 -15.74 -4.89 2.28
CA SER A 101 -15.59 -6.08 3.12
C SER A 101 -14.76 -5.78 4.37
N VAL A 102 -13.61 -5.13 4.21
CA VAL A 102 -12.74 -4.78 5.34
C VAL A 102 -13.40 -3.76 6.25
N MET A 103 -14.02 -2.71 5.72
CA MET A 103 -14.70 -1.70 6.54
C MET A 103 -15.83 -2.29 7.38
N ARG A 104 -16.67 -3.16 6.79
CA ARG A 104 -17.72 -3.88 7.54
C ARG A 104 -17.13 -4.80 8.59
N PHE A 105 -16.01 -5.47 8.29
CA PHE A 105 -15.31 -6.29 9.28
C PHE A 105 -14.82 -5.45 10.45
N LEU A 106 -14.14 -4.33 10.18
CA LEU A 106 -13.58 -3.45 11.20
C LEU A 106 -14.65 -2.79 12.07
N GLU A 107 -15.73 -2.31 11.44
CA GLU A 107 -16.87 -1.70 12.14
C GLU A 107 -17.51 -2.66 13.15
N PHE A 108 -17.56 -3.96 12.83
CA PHE A 108 -18.16 -4.96 13.70
C PHE A 108 -17.19 -5.54 14.75
N HIS A 109 -15.92 -5.76 14.39
CA HIS A 109 -14.97 -6.52 15.21
C HIS A 109 -14.00 -5.66 16.01
N THR A 110 -13.98 -4.35 15.77
CA THR A 110 -13.03 -3.43 16.42
C THR A 110 -13.76 -2.22 17.00
N SER A 111 -13.01 -1.42 17.77
CA SER A 111 -13.44 -0.08 18.18
C SER A 111 -12.84 1.02 17.33
N ILE A 112 -12.19 0.67 16.20
CA ILE A 112 -11.66 1.64 15.25
C ILE A 112 -12.85 2.38 14.63
N PRO A 113 -12.96 3.72 14.78
CA PRO A 113 -14.03 4.45 14.13
C PRO A 113 -13.76 4.45 12.62
N VAL A 114 -14.60 3.77 11.86
CA VAL A 114 -14.56 3.75 10.39
C VAL A 114 -15.85 4.40 9.87
N PRO A 115 -15.83 5.02 8.67
CA PRO A 115 -17.04 5.56 8.07
C PRO A 115 -18.11 4.47 7.89
N HIS A 116 -19.32 4.72 8.39
CA HIS A 116 -20.42 3.77 8.23
C HIS A 116 -20.84 3.68 6.77
N ILE A 117 -20.84 2.48 6.21
CA ILE A 117 -21.20 2.25 4.81
C ILE A 117 -22.73 2.26 4.66
N LEU A 118 -23.22 3.23 3.90
CA LEU A 118 -24.65 3.36 3.58
C LEU A 118 -25.03 2.51 2.37
N HIS A 119 -24.18 2.52 1.34
CA HIS A 119 -24.40 1.76 0.11
C HIS A 119 -23.10 1.65 -0.72
N TYR A 120 -23.01 0.68 -1.61
CA TYR A 120 -22.00 0.64 -2.66
C TYR A 120 -22.61 0.03 -3.91
N GLY A 121 -22.08 0.37 -5.08
CA GLY A 121 -22.58 -0.12 -6.36
C GLY A 121 -21.47 -0.23 -7.40
N MET A 122 -21.74 -1.00 -8.46
CA MET A 122 -20.81 -1.21 -9.57
C MET A 122 -21.03 -0.18 -10.68
N ALA A 123 -20.19 -0.20 -11.73
CA ALA A 123 -20.16 0.86 -12.73
C ALA A 123 -21.53 1.16 -13.38
N LYS A 124 -22.31 0.12 -13.68
CA LYS A 124 -23.65 0.22 -14.29
C LYS A 124 -24.69 0.91 -13.41
N GLU A 125 -24.45 0.94 -12.09
CA GLU A 125 -25.34 1.55 -11.11
C GLU A 125 -24.99 3.02 -10.84
N SER A 126 -23.84 3.47 -11.34
CA SER A 126 -23.42 4.87 -11.23
C SER A 126 -23.98 5.74 -12.36
N PRO A 127 -24.20 7.04 -12.13
CA PRO A 127 -24.62 7.95 -13.19
C PRO A 127 -23.63 7.93 -14.36
N ASP A 128 -24.14 7.79 -15.60
CA ASP A 128 -23.32 7.80 -16.84
C ASP A 128 -22.12 6.83 -16.81
N GLU A 129 -22.24 5.73 -16.06
CA GLU A 129 -21.15 4.77 -15.83
C GLU A 129 -19.84 5.47 -15.43
N LEU A 130 -19.92 6.35 -14.42
CA LEU A 130 -18.76 7.01 -13.81
C LEU A 130 -17.76 5.98 -13.27
N GLY A 131 -18.23 4.85 -12.76
CA GLY A 131 -17.42 3.80 -12.17
C GLY A 131 -18.10 3.19 -10.95
N PRO A 132 -17.55 2.12 -10.35
CA PRO A 132 -18.05 1.64 -9.08
C PRO A 132 -17.88 2.71 -8.00
N PHE A 133 -18.64 2.62 -6.93
CA PHE A 133 -18.68 3.67 -5.93
C PHE A 133 -19.06 3.15 -4.55
N LEU A 134 -18.69 3.93 -3.54
CA LEU A 134 -18.99 3.71 -2.13
C LEU A 134 -19.67 4.97 -1.57
N ILE A 135 -20.86 4.82 -0.99
CA ILE A 135 -21.58 5.86 -0.25
C ILE A 135 -21.49 5.54 1.23
N MET A 136 -21.00 6.49 2.01
CA MET A 136 -20.78 6.32 3.44
C MET A 136 -21.03 7.62 4.20
N GLU A 137 -21.25 7.49 5.50
CA GLU A 137 -21.26 8.62 6.44
C GLU A 137 -19.92 9.36 6.35
N TYR A 138 -19.97 10.69 6.37
CA TYR A 138 -18.76 11.50 6.50
C TYR A 138 -18.42 11.66 7.98
N ILE A 139 -17.18 11.34 8.35
CA ILE A 139 -16.68 11.60 9.70
C ILE A 139 -16.26 13.06 9.76
N ASP A 140 -16.96 13.88 10.55
CA ASP A 140 -16.53 15.25 10.80
C ASP A 140 -15.19 15.26 11.55
N HIS A 141 -14.23 15.96 10.97
CA HIS A 141 -12.85 16.07 11.45
C HIS A 141 -12.33 17.46 11.07
N GLU A 142 -11.30 17.90 11.78
CA GLU A 142 -10.63 19.17 11.52
C GLU A 142 -9.31 18.95 10.76
N TYR A 143 -8.61 17.86 11.10
CA TYR A 143 -7.26 17.56 10.65
C TYR A 143 -7.08 16.06 10.42
N ASP A 144 -5.90 15.63 10.01
CA ASP A 144 -5.41 14.25 10.11
C ASP A 144 -4.20 14.16 11.08
N LEU A 145 -3.58 12.98 11.22
CA LEU A 145 -2.38 12.84 12.05
C LEU A 145 -1.10 13.35 11.37
N VAL A 146 -1.09 13.60 10.05
CA VAL A 146 0.01 14.31 9.40
C VAL A 146 0.06 15.75 9.89
N ASP A 147 -1.08 16.45 9.98
CA ASP A 147 -1.14 17.80 10.58
C ASP A 147 -0.58 17.86 12.00
N ALA A 148 -0.73 16.76 12.75
CA ALA A 148 -0.18 16.61 14.09
C ALA A 148 1.36 16.45 14.12
N LEU A 149 1.96 15.96 13.04
CA LEU A 149 3.34 15.47 12.99
C LEU A 149 4.25 16.25 12.03
N ASN A 150 3.68 16.89 11.01
CA ASN A 150 4.42 17.49 9.90
C ASN A 150 5.20 18.73 10.34
N THR A 151 6.30 18.99 9.62
CA THR A 151 7.11 20.19 9.79
C THR A 151 6.26 21.45 9.50
N PRO A 152 6.17 22.40 10.45
CA PRO A 152 5.41 23.63 10.23
C PRO A 152 5.86 24.38 8.98
N GLY A 153 4.90 24.75 8.13
CA GLY A 153 5.12 25.55 6.93
C GLY A 153 5.35 24.75 5.65
N ILE A 154 5.42 23.41 5.72
CA ILE A 154 5.30 22.56 4.52
C ILE A 154 3.83 22.59 4.07
N PRO A 155 3.53 23.03 2.84
CA PRO A 155 2.17 23.01 2.28
C PRO A 155 1.60 21.60 2.12
N ASP A 156 0.27 21.46 2.12
CA ASP A 156 -0.43 20.18 1.95
C ASP A 156 -0.18 19.51 0.58
N ASP A 157 0.24 20.27 -0.43
CA ASP A 157 0.60 19.76 -1.75
C ASP A 157 2.06 19.32 -1.88
N GLU A 158 2.88 19.55 -0.85
CA GLU A 158 4.24 19.04 -0.74
C GLU A 158 4.29 17.75 0.11
N ARG A 159 5.37 16.98 -0.02
CA ARG A 159 5.52 15.74 0.73
C ARG A 159 5.76 16.05 2.21
N PRO A 160 4.98 15.47 3.14
CA PRO A 160 5.14 15.76 4.55
C PRO A 160 6.42 15.12 5.09
N ILE A 161 7.10 15.83 5.99
CA ILE A 161 8.30 15.38 6.69
C ILE A 161 8.08 15.62 8.17
N LEU A 162 8.32 14.61 9.01
CA LEU A 162 8.19 14.72 10.46
C LEU A 162 8.97 15.93 10.99
N ASP A 163 8.30 16.79 11.78
CA ASP A 163 8.93 17.95 12.40
C ASP A 163 10.14 17.54 13.24
N PRO A 164 11.38 17.95 12.88
CA PRO A 164 12.56 17.60 13.66
C PRO A 164 12.54 18.20 15.07
N GLN A 165 11.78 19.29 15.28
CA GLN A 165 11.62 19.98 16.55
C GLN A 165 10.34 19.57 17.30
N ILE A 166 9.63 18.53 16.84
CA ILE A 166 8.42 18.06 17.50
C ILE A 166 8.68 17.75 18.98
N SER A 167 7.79 18.22 19.85
CA SER A 167 7.89 17.88 21.27
C SER A 167 7.67 16.39 21.48
N GLU A 168 8.39 15.81 22.43
CA GLU A 168 8.25 14.39 22.77
C GLU A 168 6.81 14.06 23.20
N GLU A 169 6.14 14.97 23.91
CA GLU A 169 4.73 14.82 24.31
C GLU A 169 3.80 14.67 23.10
N ARG A 170 3.92 15.54 22.08
CA ARG A 170 3.08 15.50 20.88
C ARG A 170 3.36 14.24 20.07
N LEU A 171 4.63 13.86 19.94
CA LEU A 171 5.05 12.65 19.24
C LEU A 171 4.49 11.39 19.92
N VAL A 172 4.66 11.27 21.24
CA VAL A 172 4.13 10.16 22.05
C VAL A 172 2.61 10.09 21.95
N PHE A 173 1.93 11.24 21.97
CA PHE A 173 0.49 11.31 21.84
C PHE A 173 0.00 10.77 20.48
N ALA A 174 0.56 11.26 19.37
CA ALA A 174 0.21 10.80 18.03
C ALA A 174 0.55 9.32 17.80
N TYR A 175 1.76 8.88 18.21
CA TYR A 175 2.19 7.49 18.11
C TYR A 175 1.32 6.54 18.94
N GLY A 176 0.85 6.98 20.12
CA GLY A 176 -0.05 6.19 20.95
C GLY A 176 -1.37 5.88 20.25
N GLN A 177 -1.91 6.85 19.51
CA GLN A 177 -3.16 6.66 18.77
C GLN A 177 -3.00 5.72 17.57
N MET A 178 -1.87 5.83 16.85
CA MET A 178 -1.53 4.87 15.79
C MET A 178 -1.35 3.46 16.36
N ALA A 179 -0.64 3.32 17.49
CA ALA A 179 -0.45 2.06 18.18
C ALA A 179 -1.78 1.41 18.60
N ASP A 180 -2.73 2.20 19.14
CA ASP A 180 -4.04 1.70 19.54
C ASP A 180 -4.84 1.12 18.35
N ILE A 181 -4.71 1.68 17.14
CA ILE A 181 -5.34 1.15 15.92
C ILE A 181 -4.59 -0.10 15.42
N THR A 182 -3.25 -0.03 15.31
CA THR A 182 -2.43 -1.16 14.84
C THR A 182 -2.61 -2.41 15.71
N LEU A 183 -2.70 -2.25 17.03
CA LEU A 183 -2.96 -3.35 17.96
C LEU A 183 -4.35 -3.96 17.80
N GLN A 184 -5.34 -3.22 17.31
CA GLN A 184 -6.66 -3.79 17.00
C GLN A 184 -6.64 -4.58 15.70
N LEU A 185 -6.00 -4.05 14.65
CA LEU A 185 -5.83 -4.76 13.39
C LEU A 185 -5.09 -6.10 13.57
N SER A 186 -4.02 -6.10 14.36
CA SER A 186 -3.15 -7.26 14.54
C SER A 186 -3.78 -8.41 15.32
N LYS A 187 -4.92 -8.22 15.99
CA LYS A 187 -5.65 -9.27 16.71
C LYS A 187 -6.25 -10.31 15.76
N HIS A 188 -6.67 -9.87 14.59
CA HIS A 188 -7.45 -10.70 13.70
C HIS A 188 -6.55 -11.59 12.86
N THR A 189 -6.88 -12.88 12.84
CA THR A 189 -6.08 -13.90 12.15
C THR A 189 -6.91 -14.69 11.15
N PHE A 190 -6.27 -15.11 10.07
CA PHE A 190 -6.86 -15.85 8.96
C PHE A 190 -5.96 -17.03 8.56
N THR A 191 -6.55 -18.00 7.86
CA THR A 191 -5.89 -19.26 7.47
C THR A 191 -5.11 -19.17 6.16
N GLU A 192 -5.34 -18.12 5.37
CA GLU A 192 -4.67 -17.88 4.09
C GLU A 192 -4.29 -16.39 3.97
N ILE A 193 -3.45 -16.08 2.99
CA ILE A 193 -3.06 -14.72 2.59
C ILE A 193 -3.98 -14.29 1.45
N GLY A 194 -4.69 -13.18 1.64
CA GLY A 194 -5.64 -12.67 0.65
C GLY A 194 -6.68 -11.74 1.24
N CYS A 195 -7.53 -11.19 0.38
CA CYS A 195 -8.60 -10.31 0.80
C CYS A 195 -9.76 -11.10 1.42
N ILE A 196 -10.28 -10.57 2.53
CA ILE A 196 -11.32 -11.20 3.33
C ILE A 196 -12.71 -10.84 2.79
N ALA A 197 -13.68 -11.71 3.07
CA ALA A 197 -15.10 -11.51 2.86
C ALA A 197 -15.89 -12.40 3.83
N ARG A 198 -17.18 -12.12 4.03
CA ARG A 198 -18.06 -13.05 4.76
C ARG A 198 -18.09 -14.39 4.07
N ALA A 199 -18.10 -15.49 4.82
CA ALA A 199 -18.18 -16.84 4.26
C ALA A 199 -19.48 -17.01 3.45
N ASN A 200 -20.61 -16.62 4.03
CA ASN A 200 -21.89 -16.49 3.37
C ASN A 200 -22.26 -15.00 3.16
N GLU A 201 -22.29 -14.55 1.91
CA GLU A 201 -22.65 -13.15 1.59
C GLU A 201 -24.16 -12.90 1.60
N ASP A 202 -24.97 -13.97 1.51
CA ASP A 202 -26.43 -13.88 1.50
C ASP A 202 -27.05 -13.97 2.91
N ASP A 203 -26.23 -14.26 3.93
CA ASP A 203 -26.67 -14.33 5.33
C ASP A 203 -26.07 -13.18 6.14
N ASP A 204 -26.89 -12.19 6.41
CA ASP A 204 -26.49 -11.01 7.18
C ASP A 204 -26.12 -11.32 8.64
N PHE A 205 -26.47 -12.51 9.14
CA PHE A 205 -26.13 -12.98 10.49
C PHE A 205 -24.87 -13.84 10.52
N ASP A 206 -24.26 -14.17 9.38
CA ASP A 206 -22.99 -14.88 9.33
C ASP A 206 -21.85 -13.93 9.75
N ASP A 207 -21.26 -14.22 10.90
CA ASP A 207 -20.09 -13.52 11.45
C ASP A 207 -18.77 -14.21 11.10
N LEU A 208 -18.80 -15.27 10.27
CA LEU A 208 -17.60 -15.93 9.80
C LEU A 208 -16.96 -15.17 8.63
N TRP A 209 -15.74 -14.68 8.85
CA TRP A 209 -14.93 -14.04 7.81
C TRP A 209 -13.80 -14.96 7.38
N VAL A 210 -13.67 -15.14 6.07
CA VAL A 210 -12.64 -16.00 5.46
C VAL A 210 -11.95 -15.24 4.34
N VAL A 211 -10.78 -15.72 3.96
CA VAL A 211 -10.10 -15.25 2.74
C VAL A 211 -10.78 -15.89 1.54
N LYS A 212 -11.32 -15.06 0.64
CA LYS A 212 -12.00 -15.52 -0.59
C LYS A 212 -11.28 -15.11 -1.86
N HIS A 213 -10.39 -14.13 -1.79
CA HIS A 213 -9.82 -13.49 -2.96
C HIS A 213 -8.33 -13.28 -2.80
N ARG A 214 -7.66 -13.11 -3.93
CA ARG A 214 -6.25 -12.73 -3.98
C ARG A 214 -5.95 -11.48 -3.16
N PRO A 215 -4.71 -11.30 -2.68
CA PRO A 215 -4.26 -10.00 -2.20
C PRO A 215 -4.46 -8.93 -3.28
N LEU A 216 -5.01 -7.78 -2.88
CA LEU A 216 -5.05 -6.58 -3.70
C LEU A 216 -4.17 -5.52 -3.03
N THR A 217 -2.98 -5.31 -3.59
CA THR A 217 -1.96 -4.43 -2.98
C THR A 217 -1.86 -3.10 -3.73
N LEU A 218 -1.37 -2.08 -3.03
CA LEU A 218 -1.07 -0.78 -3.64
C LEU A 218 -0.06 -0.93 -4.79
N ASN A 219 0.99 -1.73 -4.57
CA ASN A 219 2.04 -1.97 -5.56
C ASN A 219 1.50 -2.65 -6.84
N MET A 220 0.51 -3.55 -6.73
CA MET A 220 -0.13 -4.15 -7.91
C MET A 220 -0.91 -3.11 -8.73
N ASN A 221 -1.59 -2.16 -8.07
CA ASN A 221 -2.26 -1.06 -8.75
C ASN A 221 -1.25 -0.17 -9.49
N GLU A 222 -0.20 0.25 -8.80
CA GLU A 222 0.84 1.12 -9.36
C GLU A 222 1.56 0.44 -10.52
N LEU A 223 1.94 -0.84 -10.40
CA LEU A 223 2.60 -1.60 -11.48
C LEU A 223 1.83 -1.53 -12.79
N VAL A 224 0.51 -1.71 -12.72
CA VAL A 224 -0.34 -1.64 -13.89
C VAL A 224 -0.50 -0.20 -14.38
N GLN A 225 -0.68 0.75 -13.45
CA GLN A 225 -0.95 2.15 -13.77
C GLN A 225 0.26 2.85 -14.42
N VAL A 226 1.42 2.78 -13.77
CA VAL A 226 2.62 3.57 -14.11
C VAL A 226 3.81 2.69 -14.50
N GLY A 227 3.66 1.37 -14.50
CA GLY A 227 4.66 0.42 -15.03
C GLY A 227 4.25 -0.28 -16.32
N ASN A 228 3.04 -0.02 -16.84
CA ASN A 228 2.42 -0.75 -17.95
C ASN A 228 2.50 -2.27 -17.77
N PHE A 229 2.29 -2.75 -16.55
CA PHE A 229 2.40 -4.17 -16.21
C PHE A 229 1.18 -4.96 -16.70
N PRO A 230 1.35 -6.16 -17.30
CA PRO A 230 0.25 -7.00 -17.73
C PRO A 230 -0.53 -7.60 -16.54
N HIS A 231 -1.84 -7.38 -16.53
CA HIS A 231 -2.71 -7.81 -15.42
C HIS A 231 -2.65 -9.32 -15.14
N HIS A 232 -2.52 -10.14 -16.18
CA HIS A 232 -2.51 -11.61 -16.07
C HIS A 232 -1.22 -12.18 -15.46
N LEU A 233 -0.16 -11.38 -15.31
CA LEU A 233 1.06 -11.77 -14.59
C LEU A 233 1.05 -11.39 -13.12
N LEU A 234 -0.03 -10.74 -12.65
CA LEU A 234 -0.17 -10.40 -11.25
C LEU A 234 -0.43 -11.68 -10.42
N PRO A 235 0.07 -11.74 -9.17
CA PRO A 235 -0.22 -12.86 -8.28
C PRO A 235 -1.73 -13.11 -8.10
N ASP A 236 -2.21 -14.29 -8.50
CA ASP A 236 -3.65 -14.60 -8.56
C ASP A 236 -4.25 -15.15 -7.25
N GLY A 237 -3.42 -15.57 -6.28
CA GLY A 237 -3.81 -15.94 -4.90
C GLY A 237 -5.12 -16.74 -4.73
N PRO A 238 -5.69 -16.79 -3.52
CA PRO A 238 -5.04 -16.64 -2.20
C PRO A 238 -3.81 -17.54 -2.02
N PHE A 239 -3.03 -17.33 -0.97
CA PHE A 239 -1.85 -18.15 -0.66
C PHE A 239 -1.98 -18.86 0.68
N THR A 240 -1.66 -20.14 0.73
CA THR A 240 -1.68 -20.94 1.97
C THR A 240 -0.37 -20.86 2.77
N THR A 241 0.69 -20.26 2.20
CA THR A 241 1.96 -20.09 2.89
C THR A 241 2.63 -18.74 2.61
N SER A 242 3.38 -18.21 3.60
CA SER A 242 4.24 -17.03 3.42
C SER A 242 5.25 -17.24 2.30
N SER A 243 5.87 -18.41 2.23
CA SER A 243 6.89 -18.77 1.25
C SER A 243 6.39 -18.74 -0.19
N SER A 244 5.16 -19.21 -0.44
CA SER A 244 4.55 -19.15 -1.77
C SER A 244 4.24 -17.70 -2.17
N TYR A 245 3.81 -16.88 -1.23
CA TYR A 245 3.55 -15.47 -1.47
C TYR A 245 4.85 -14.68 -1.74
N TYR A 246 5.92 -14.89 -0.97
CA TYR A 246 7.22 -14.26 -1.25
C TYR A 246 7.80 -14.66 -2.61
N ARG A 247 7.60 -15.91 -3.05
CA ARG A 247 7.99 -16.34 -4.40
C ARG A 247 7.21 -15.59 -5.47
N ALA A 248 5.89 -15.45 -5.29
CA ALA A 248 5.05 -14.68 -6.20
C ALA A 248 5.48 -13.20 -6.28
N LEU A 249 5.83 -12.58 -5.15
CA LEU A 249 6.38 -11.21 -5.13
C LEU A 249 7.73 -11.11 -5.85
N ALA A 250 8.63 -12.09 -5.66
CA ALA A 250 9.91 -12.10 -6.34
C ALA A 250 9.77 -12.31 -7.86
N ASP A 251 8.84 -13.18 -8.30
CA ASP A 251 8.52 -13.38 -9.71
C ASP A 251 7.88 -12.12 -10.31
N MET A 252 7.02 -11.41 -9.55
CA MET A 252 6.45 -10.12 -9.95
C MET A 252 7.52 -9.04 -10.14
N HIS A 253 8.54 -8.95 -9.27
CA HIS A 253 9.67 -8.03 -9.46
C HIS A 253 10.46 -8.31 -10.75
N MET A 254 10.66 -9.59 -11.08
CA MET A 254 11.29 -9.97 -12.35
C MET A 254 10.42 -9.61 -13.55
N ALA A 255 9.13 -9.94 -13.49
CA ALA A 255 8.17 -9.60 -14.54
C ALA A 255 8.08 -8.09 -14.75
N HIS A 256 8.14 -7.29 -13.69
CA HIS A 256 8.11 -5.83 -13.75
C HIS A 256 9.28 -5.28 -14.57
N LEU A 257 10.52 -5.68 -14.25
CA LEU A 257 11.69 -5.28 -15.03
C LEU A 257 11.55 -5.69 -16.49
N VAL A 258 11.07 -6.92 -16.76
CA VAL A 258 10.93 -7.44 -18.13
C VAL A 258 9.85 -6.72 -18.93
N THR A 259 8.77 -6.25 -18.29
CA THR A 259 7.57 -5.71 -18.96
C THR A 259 7.53 -4.20 -19.03
N GLN A 260 8.08 -3.47 -18.04
CA GLN A 260 8.20 -2.02 -18.13
C GLN A 260 9.21 -1.65 -19.21
N ARG A 261 8.74 -0.99 -20.26
CA ARG A 261 9.54 -0.74 -21.48
C ARG A 261 10.33 0.54 -21.38
N ASN A 262 9.68 1.59 -20.90
CA ASN A 262 10.26 2.92 -20.89
C ASN A 262 10.82 3.20 -19.50
N ASP A 263 11.96 3.88 -19.48
CA ASP A 263 12.56 4.47 -18.27
C ASP A 263 12.95 3.43 -17.17
N ALA A 264 12.80 2.13 -17.45
CA ALA A 264 13.18 1.05 -16.55
C ALA A 264 14.71 0.93 -16.37
N VAL A 265 15.50 1.29 -17.39
CA VAL A 265 16.97 1.16 -17.39
C VAL A 265 17.71 2.32 -18.08
N ASP A 266 18.87 2.68 -17.52
CA ASP A 266 19.73 3.77 -18.03
C ASP A 266 20.77 3.30 -19.04
N SER A 267 21.40 2.15 -18.77
CA SER A 267 22.48 1.58 -19.57
C SER A 267 22.43 0.05 -19.54
N PRO A 268 23.23 -0.63 -20.38
CA PRO A 268 23.40 -2.08 -20.28
C PRO A 268 23.85 -2.54 -18.89
N GLU A 269 24.75 -1.81 -18.25
CA GLU A 269 25.28 -2.11 -16.91
C GLU A 269 24.19 -1.97 -15.84
N ASP A 270 23.41 -0.89 -15.88
CA ASP A 270 22.25 -0.70 -14.99
C ASP A 270 21.20 -1.80 -15.17
N CYS A 271 20.94 -2.22 -16.42
CA CYS A 271 20.05 -3.35 -16.67
C CYS A 271 20.60 -4.66 -16.07
N ARG A 272 21.91 -4.93 -16.22
CA ARG A 272 22.53 -6.13 -15.65
C ARG A 272 22.42 -6.17 -14.13
N THR A 273 22.70 -5.06 -13.45
CA THR A 273 22.63 -5.00 -11.98
C THR A 273 21.21 -5.21 -11.49
N LYS A 274 20.22 -4.58 -12.12
CA LYS A 274 18.78 -4.77 -11.84
C LYS A 274 18.33 -6.22 -12.02
N CYS A 275 18.82 -6.90 -13.06
CA CYS A 275 18.56 -8.33 -13.25
C CYS A 275 19.20 -9.17 -12.13
N ILE A 276 20.49 -8.99 -11.84
CA ILE A 276 21.21 -9.74 -10.81
C ILE A 276 20.49 -9.65 -9.46
N ALA A 277 20.08 -8.45 -9.05
CA ALA A 277 19.33 -8.23 -7.81
C ALA A 277 18.05 -9.06 -7.76
N ARG A 278 17.26 -9.07 -8.85
CA ARG A 278 16.00 -9.84 -8.93
C ARG A 278 16.21 -11.34 -8.99
N PHE A 279 17.22 -11.84 -9.72
CA PHE A 279 17.57 -13.27 -9.73
C PHE A 279 17.96 -13.76 -8.34
N LEU A 280 18.81 -13.00 -7.64
CA LEU A 280 19.29 -13.36 -6.31
C LEU A 280 18.18 -13.22 -5.26
N PHE A 281 17.34 -12.18 -5.33
CA PHE A 281 16.17 -12.07 -4.46
C PHE A 281 15.19 -13.24 -4.66
N ARG A 282 14.94 -13.61 -5.92
CA ARG A 282 14.13 -14.78 -6.28
C ARG A 282 14.73 -16.09 -5.76
N LYS A 283 16.06 -16.23 -5.81
CA LYS A 283 16.77 -17.37 -5.20
C LYS A 283 16.53 -17.45 -3.69
N LEU A 284 16.66 -16.34 -2.97
CA LEU A 284 16.40 -16.27 -1.53
C LEU A 284 14.94 -16.62 -1.18
N ALA A 285 13.97 -16.13 -1.97
CA ALA A 285 12.56 -16.48 -1.81
C ALA A 285 12.30 -17.99 -2.03
N ARG A 286 12.92 -18.58 -3.06
CA ARG A 286 12.81 -20.02 -3.35
C ARG A 286 13.37 -20.88 -2.20
N GLU A 287 14.51 -20.46 -1.65
CA GLU A 287 15.17 -21.07 -0.50
C GLU A 287 14.45 -20.83 0.85
N GLY A 288 13.35 -20.06 0.87
CA GLY A 288 12.56 -19.79 2.07
C GLY A 288 13.26 -18.86 3.07
N ARG A 289 14.23 -18.06 2.62
CA ARG A 289 15.08 -17.23 3.50
C ARG A 289 14.37 -16.02 4.11
N PHE A 290 13.16 -15.71 3.66
CA PHE A 290 12.34 -14.60 4.15
C PHE A 290 11.28 -15.02 5.18
N CYS A 291 11.06 -16.33 5.36
CA CYS A 291 10.00 -16.83 6.23
C CYS A 291 10.60 -17.17 7.60
N LYS A 292 10.46 -16.26 8.55
CA LYS A 292 11.03 -16.37 9.90
C LYS A 292 10.07 -17.04 10.88
N TYR A 293 8.77 -16.83 10.69
CA TYR A 293 7.72 -17.34 11.57
C TYR A 293 7.13 -18.63 11.01
N ASN A 294 5.90 -18.98 11.42
CA ASN A 294 5.23 -20.16 10.88
C ASN A 294 4.77 -19.89 9.44
N ASP A 295 5.36 -20.64 8.50
CA ASP A 295 5.10 -20.49 7.06
C ASP A 295 3.62 -20.71 6.69
N ARG A 296 2.87 -21.50 7.48
CA ARG A 296 1.45 -21.79 7.27
C ARG A 296 0.49 -20.89 8.06
N GLY A 297 0.99 -19.75 8.56
CA GLY A 297 0.20 -18.80 9.32
C GLY A 297 0.17 -19.06 10.84
N PRO A 298 -0.75 -18.44 11.60
CA PRO A 298 -1.84 -17.60 11.11
C PRO A 298 -1.36 -16.36 10.36
N PHE A 299 -2.19 -15.85 9.45
CA PHE A 299 -1.96 -14.60 8.72
C PHE A 299 -2.74 -13.47 9.38
N LYS A 300 -2.20 -12.25 9.41
CA LYS A 300 -2.80 -11.11 10.12
C LYS A 300 -3.30 -10.05 9.15
N LEU A 301 -4.35 -9.32 9.54
CA LEU A 301 -4.83 -8.19 8.74
C LEU A 301 -3.74 -7.11 8.64
N PHE A 302 -3.45 -6.68 7.41
CA PHE A 302 -2.42 -5.71 7.10
C PHE A 302 -2.89 -4.80 5.96
N CYS A 303 -2.61 -3.51 6.06
CA CYS A 303 -2.94 -2.53 5.04
C CYS A 303 -1.64 -1.86 4.55
N ASP A 304 -1.38 -1.94 3.24
CA ASP A 304 -0.17 -1.37 2.63
C ASP A 304 -0.05 0.14 2.83
N ASP A 305 -1.19 0.82 2.95
CA ASP A 305 -1.29 2.27 3.05
C ASP A 305 -1.76 2.75 4.44
N PHE A 306 -1.64 1.92 5.49
CA PHE A 306 -1.99 2.40 6.84
C PHE A 306 -0.90 3.34 7.38
N ARG A 307 -1.18 4.65 7.33
CA ARG A 307 -0.28 5.76 7.66
C ARG A 307 -1.05 6.92 8.31
N PRO A 308 -0.37 7.90 8.94
CA PRO A 308 -1.01 9.05 9.60
C PRO A 308 -2.00 9.84 8.74
N ALA A 309 -1.76 9.93 7.42
CA ALA A 309 -2.66 10.64 6.48
C ALA A 309 -4.05 10.01 6.38
N ASN A 310 -4.17 8.72 6.75
CA ASN A 310 -5.42 7.96 6.69
C ASN A 310 -6.12 7.90 8.06
N VAL A 311 -5.68 8.72 9.02
CA VAL A 311 -6.26 8.81 10.38
C VAL A 311 -6.70 10.24 10.65
N LEU A 312 -8.02 10.43 10.60
CA LEU A 312 -8.70 11.70 10.81
C LEU A 312 -8.73 12.07 12.29
N THR A 313 -8.61 13.35 12.59
CA THR A 313 -8.59 13.87 13.97
C THR A 313 -9.47 15.09 14.16
N ASN A 314 -9.89 15.30 15.41
CA ASN A 314 -10.57 16.52 15.82
C ASN A 314 -9.59 17.69 16.03
N ALA A 315 -10.09 18.84 16.46
CA ALA A 315 -9.27 20.04 16.69
C ALA A 315 -8.17 19.87 17.77
N GLU A 316 -8.27 18.86 18.63
CA GLU A 316 -7.25 18.51 19.63
C GLU A 316 -6.33 17.36 19.17
N PHE A 317 -6.33 17.02 17.89
CA PHE A 317 -5.61 15.90 17.29
C PHE A 317 -5.96 14.53 17.88
N LYS A 318 -7.15 14.38 18.47
CA LYS A 318 -7.67 13.07 18.89
C LYS A 318 -8.32 12.36 17.70
N VAL A 319 -8.07 11.06 17.55
CA VAL A 319 -8.63 10.25 16.47
C VAL A 319 -10.15 10.36 16.45
N ALA A 320 -10.67 10.82 15.32
CA ALA A 320 -12.08 10.85 14.98
C ALA A 320 -12.46 9.64 14.12
N GLY A 321 -11.52 9.12 13.32
CA GLY A 321 -11.68 7.88 12.58
C GLY A 321 -10.52 7.55 11.65
N ALA A 322 -10.56 6.38 11.03
CA ALA A 322 -9.57 5.91 10.07
C ALA A 322 -10.24 5.49 8.75
N ILE A 323 -9.59 5.84 7.65
CA ILE A 323 -10.13 5.73 6.29
C ILE A 323 -9.16 4.98 5.36
N ASP A 324 -9.52 4.87 4.07
CA ASP A 324 -8.68 4.32 3.00
C ASP A 324 -8.22 2.86 3.25
N TRP A 325 -9.19 1.97 3.41
CA TRP A 325 -8.97 0.54 3.71
C TRP A 325 -8.82 -0.36 2.46
N GLU A 326 -8.74 0.24 1.27
CA GLU A 326 -8.80 -0.40 -0.05
C GLU A 326 -7.66 -1.38 -0.40
N TYR A 327 -6.52 -1.29 0.30
CA TYR A 327 -5.36 -2.18 0.12
C TYR A 327 -5.09 -3.02 1.37
N THR A 328 -6.17 -3.47 2.01
CA THR A 328 -6.13 -4.28 3.23
C THR A 328 -6.40 -5.76 2.93
N TYR A 329 -5.55 -6.63 3.45
CA TYR A 329 -5.62 -8.08 3.23
C TYR A 329 -4.99 -8.86 4.40
N ALA A 330 -5.28 -10.15 4.51
CA ALA A 330 -4.55 -11.04 5.41
C ALA A 330 -3.15 -11.28 4.82
N ALA A 331 -2.10 -10.94 5.57
CA ALA A 331 -0.72 -10.95 5.12
C ALA A 331 0.17 -11.85 6.00
N PRO A 332 1.38 -12.22 5.51
CA PRO A 332 2.42 -12.86 6.33
C PRO A 332 2.66 -12.13 7.65
N LEU A 333 3.00 -12.90 8.70
CA LEU A 333 3.41 -12.34 9.99
C LEU A 333 4.60 -11.41 9.84
N GLU A 334 5.52 -11.72 8.92
CA GLU A 334 6.66 -10.87 8.58
C GLU A 334 6.24 -9.44 8.25
N PHE A 335 5.11 -9.24 7.57
CA PHE A 335 4.62 -7.90 7.22
C PHE A 335 3.97 -7.22 8.43
N ALA A 336 3.07 -7.91 9.10
CA ALA A 336 2.36 -7.39 10.27
C ALA A 336 3.29 -7.07 11.47
N TYR A 337 4.44 -7.76 11.54
CA TYR A 337 5.45 -7.58 12.59
C TYR A 337 6.59 -6.64 12.17
N SER A 338 6.60 -6.14 10.94
CA SER A 338 7.60 -5.16 10.52
C SER A 338 7.37 -3.82 11.21
N ALA A 339 8.47 -3.13 11.54
CA ALA A 339 8.41 -1.75 12.01
C ALA A 339 7.65 -0.84 11.00
N PRO A 340 6.92 0.19 11.47
CA PRO A 340 6.09 1.02 10.61
C PRO A 340 6.91 1.97 9.73
N PHE A 341 6.76 1.90 8.40
CA PHE A 341 7.54 2.73 7.47
C PHE A 341 7.27 4.25 7.56
N TRP A 342 6.16 4.66 8.18
CA TRP A 342 5.65 6.03 8.14
C TRP A 342 6.15 6.95 9.27
N LEU A 343 7.06 6.49 10.15
CA LEU A 343 7.46 7.28 11.34
C LEU A 343 8.01 8.67 11.01
N LEU A 344 8.65 8.84 9.85
CA LEU A 344 9.18 10.11 9.37
C LEU A 344 8.25 10.86 8.40
N LEU A 345 7.04 10.33 8.16
CA LEU A 345 6.05 10.75 7.16
C LEU A 345 6.51 10.58 5.70
N GLU A 346 7.78 10.87 5.40
CA GLU A 346 8.41 10.67 4.11
C GLU A 346 9.08 9.30 3.98
N LEU A 347 9.01 8.74 2.77
CA LEU A 347 9.57 7.42 2.46
C LEU A 347 11.09 7.46 2.28
N PRO A 348 11.79 6.34 2.56
CA PRO A 348 13.24 6.26 2.44
C PRO A 348 13.79 6.64 1.06
N GLU A 349 13.10 6.27 -0.03
CA GLU A 349 13.48 6.61 -1.41
C GLU A 349 13.33 8.09 -1.78
N TYR A 350 12.63 8.86 -0.95
CA TYR A 350 12.34 10.27 -1.20
C TYR A 350 12.98 11.19 -0.17
N TRP A 351 13.76 10.64 0.76
CA TRP A 351 14.47 11.41 1.77
C TRP A 351 15.57 12.29 1.14
N PRO A 352 15.54 13.62 1.31
CA PRO A 352 16.48 14.52 0.64
C PRO A 352 17.96 14.24 0.96
N GLU A 353 18.26 13.83 2.19
CA GLU A 353 19.61 13.53 2.67
C GLU A 353 20.07 12.09 2.37
N GLY A 354 19.22 11.28 1.73
CA GLY A 354 19.52 9.90 1.33
C GLY A 354 19.20 8.84 2.38
N LEU A 355 19.29 7.56 1.99
CA LEU A 355 18.79 6.43 2.76
C LEU A 355 19.50 6.24 4.11
N ASP A 356 20.81 6.52 4.17
CA ASP A 356 21.58 6.38 5.41
C ASP A 356 21.19 7.43 6.45
N ASP A 357 20.91 8.66 6.03
CA ASP A 357 20.39 9.69 6.93
C ASP A 357 18.97 9.34 7.39
N TRP A 358 18.09 8.93 6.45
CA TRP A 358 16.74 8.44 6.79
C TRP A 358 16.80 7.34 7.84
N THR A 359 17.68 6.34 7.65
CA THR A 359 17.86 5.21 8.57
C THR A 359 18.23 5.69 9.98
N LYS A 360 19.16 6.64 10.07
CA LYS A 360 19.65 7.20 11.34
C LYS A 360 18.56 8.00 12.05
N VAL A 361 17.82 8.84 11.34
CA VAL A 361 16.73 9.64 11.91
C VAL A 361 15.58 8.71 12.34
N TYR A 362 15.21 7.76 11.48
CA TYR A 362 14.15 6.80 11.71
C TYR A 362 14.40 5.97 12.98
N GLU A 363 15.62 5.49 13.20
CA GLU A 363 15.97 4.69 14.38
C GLU A 363 15.65 5.41 15.70
N THR A 364 15.94 6.71 15.79
CA THR A 364 15.60 7.51 17.00
C THR A 364 14.08 7.61 17.23
N ARG A 365 13.30 7.66 16.15
CA ARG A 365 11.83 7.75 16.23
C ARG A 365 11.21 6.38 16.47
N LEU A 366 11.83 5.32 15.96
CA LEU A 366 11.45 3.94 16.23
C LEU A 366 11.59 3.62 17.72
N GLU A 367 12.67 4.02 18.38
CA GLU A 367 12.81 3.83 19.83
C GLU A 367 11.66 4.47 20.63
N THR A 368 11.25 5.68 20.22
CA THR A 368 10.11 6.39 20.81
C THR A 368 8.81 5.63 20.57
N PHE A 369 8.55 5.22 19.32
CA PHE A 369 7.35 4.47 18.96
C PHE A 369 7.26 3.14 19.71
N LEU A 370 8.35 2.37 19.77
CA LEU A 370 8.38 1.08 20.45
C LEU A 370 8.08 1.22 21.94
N ARG A 371 8.66 2.23 22.62
CA ARG A 371 8.35 2.51 24.03
C ARG A 371 6.87 2.82 24.23
N VAL A 372 6.27 3.59 23.33
CA VAL A 372 4.83 3.91 23.39
C VAL A 372 3.99 2.66 23.15
N LEU A 373 4.33 1.88 22.13
CA LEU A 373 3.65 0.63 21.79
C LEU A 373 3.71 -0.38 22.93
N GLU A 374 4.87 -0.56 23.58
CA GLU A 374 5.04 -1.43 24.77
C GLU A 374 4.10 -1.03 25.91
N GLU A 375 3.93 0.26 26.17
CA GLU A 375 3.00 0.76 27.19
C GLU A 375 1.53 0.53 26.78
N ARG A 376 1.17 0.77 25.51
CA ARG A 376 -0.20 0.51 25.00
C ARG A 376 -0.55 -0.97 25.05
N GLU A 377 0.39 -1.84 24.67
CA GLU A 377 0.26 -3.30 24.80
C GLU A 377 0.02 -3.70 26.25
N LYS A 378 0.85 -3.19 27.18
CA LYS A 378 0.73 -3.49 28.60
C LYS A 378 -0.64 -3.09 29.15
N VAL A 379 -1.08 -1.86 28.89
CA VAL A 379 -2.39 -1.37 29.34
C VAL A 379 -3.53 -2.21 28.76
N ALA A 380 -3.45 -2.58 27.48
CA ALA A 380 -4.47 -3.41 26.84
C ALA A 380 -4.49 -4.85 27.38
N ILE A 381 -3.34 -5.43 27.69
CA ILE A 381 -3.22 -6.75 28.31
C ILE A 381 -3.77 -6.74 29.74
N GLU A 382 -3.43 -5.73 30.55
CA GLU A 382 -3.97 -5.56 31.90
C GLU A 382 -5.50 -5.40 31.91
N ARG A 383 -6.06 -4.80 30.85
CA ARG A 383 -7.51 -4.67 30.65
C ARG A 383 -8.17 -5.90 30.03
N GLY A 384 -7.41 -6.95 29.69
CA GLY A 384 -7.92 -8.16 29.04
C GLY A 384 -8.38 -7.94 27.59
N LEU A 385 -8.00 -6.82 26.96
CA LEU A 385 -8.29 -6.53 25.55
C LEU A 385 -7.32 -7.22 24.60
N LEU A 386 -6.13 -7.58 25.09
CA LEU A 386 -5.04 -8.24 24.39
C LEU A 386 -4.48 -9.36 25.27
N THR A 387 -3.79 -10.32 24.64
CA THR A 387 -2.97 -11.32 25.33
C THR A 387 -1.49 -11.10 24.96
N GLU A 388 -0.58 -11.75 25.68
CA GLU A 388 0.87 -11.66 25.40
C GLU A 388 1.25 -12.05 23.96
N GLU A 389 0.48 -12.91 23.30
CA GLU A 389 0.74 -13.34 21.92
C GLU A 389 0.49 -12.23 20.87
N HIS A 390 -0.22 -11.17 21.28
CA HIS A 390 -0.56 -10.05 20.42
C HIS A 390 0.43 -8.89 20.48
N ARG A 391 1.49 -8.99 21.30
CA ARG A 391 2.56 -7.97 21.33
C ARG A 391 3.21 -7.86 19.96
N LEU A 392 3.43 -6.63 19.52
CA LEU A 392 4.08 -6.26 18.27
C LEU A 392 5.45 -5.63 18.51
N SER A 393 5.62 -4.88 19.61
CA SER A 393 6.84 -4.13 19.94
C SER A 393 8.12 -4.96 19.82
N THR A 394 8.15 -6.13 20.44
CA THR A 394 9.30 -7.05 20.37
C THR A 394 9.62 -7.47 18.95
N TYR A 395 8.60 -7.80 18.14
CA TYR A 395 8.82 -8.24 16.77
C TYR A 395 9.20 -7.08 15.84
N MET A 396 8.63 -5.90 16.04
CA MET A 396 8.99 -4.69 15.28
C MET A 396 10.44 -4.29 15.54
N ARG A 397 10.89 -4.36 16.81
CA ARG A 397 12.30 -4.15 17.18
C ARG A 397 13.21 -5.15 16.48
N ASP A 398 12.90 -6.44 16.61
CA ASP A 398 13.65 -7.52 15.99
C ASP A 398 13.68 -7.40 14.45
N SER A 399 12.58 -6.97 13.82
CA SER A 399 12.53 -6.74 12.37
C SER A 399 13.49 -5.66 11.89
N TRP A 400 13.69 -4.61 12.69
CA TRP A 400 14.63 -3.53 12.39
C TRP A 400 16.07 -3.99 12.60
N GLU A 401 16.38 -4.54 13.77
CA GLU A 401 17.72 -4.99 14.15
C GLU A 401 18.25 -6.11 13.25
N SER A 402 17.38 -7.03 12.82
CA SER A 402 17.75 -8.12 11.93
C SER A 402 17.92 -7.68 10.47
N GLY A 403 17.34 -6.54 10.08
CA GLY A 403 17.20 -6.10 8.71
C GLY A 403 16.04 -6.76 7.93
N ASP A 404 15.12 -7.48 8.61
CA ASP A 404 13.91 -8.03 7.98
C ASP A 404 12.96 -6.94 7.50
N PHE A 405 12.92 -5.79 8.17
CA PHE A 405 12.20 -4.60 7.72
C PHE A 405 12.52 -4.27 6.26
N TRP A 406 13.80 -4.26 5.88
CA TRP A 406 14.22 -3.92 4.52
C TRP A 406 13.83 -4.97 3.49
N VAL A 407 13.87 -6.25 3.85
CA VAL A 407 13.39 -7.34 2.98
C VAL A 407 11.89 -7.18 2.72
N ASN A 408 11.11 -6.95 3.76
CA ASN A 408 9.65 -6.83 3.68
C ASN A 408 9.22 -5.52 2.99
N TYR A 409 10.01 -4.46 3.15
CA TYR A 409 9.85 -3.19 2.44
C TYR A 409 10.09 -3.37 0.94
N ALA A 410 11.25 -3.92 0.55
CA ALA A 410 11.59 -4.15 -0.86
C ALA A 410 10.65 -5.16 -1.54
N ALA A 411 10.21 -6.19 -0.83
CA ALA A 411 9.25 -7.17 -1.36
C ALA A 411 7.95 -6.52 -1.85
N ARG A 412 7.55 -5.39 -1.26
CA ARG A 412 6.29 -4.68 -1.56
C ARG A 412 6.46 -3.40 -2.36
N ARG A 413 7.69 -2.99 -2.74
CA ARG A 413 7.97 -1.70 -3.39
C ARG A 413 8.80 -1.90 -4.66
N SER A 414 8.14 -1.95 -5.81
CA SER A 414 8.77 -2.28 -7.09
C SER A 414 9.81 -1.26 -7.57
N TRP A 415 9.58 0.04 -7.42
CA TRP A 415 10.53 1.07 -7.88
C TRP A 415 11.66 1.38 -6.89
N ALA A 416 11.41 1.21 -5.58
CA ALA A 416 12.46 1.32 -4.56
C ALA A 416 13.30 0.04 -4.43
N PHE A 417 12.90 -1.06 -5.07
CA PHE A 417 13.53 -2.38 -4.92
C PHE A 417 15.05 -2.33 -5.11
N ASP A 418 15.53 -1.73 -6.21
CA ASP A 418 16.95 -1.73 -6.57
C ASP A 418 17.79 -0.97 -5.53
N MET A 419 17.33 0.23 -5.14
CA MET A 419 17.94 1.04 -4.10
C MET A 419 18.08 0.28 -2.79
N ILE A 420 16.98 -0.29 -2.30
CA ILE A 420 16.94 -1.00 -1.01
C ILE A 420 17.71 -2.32 -1.06
N TYR A 421 17.62 -3.05 -2.17
CA TYR A 421 18.30 -4.33 -2.33
C TYR A 421 19.81 -4.17 -2.20
N TRP A 422 20.39 -3.26 -2.98
CA TRP A 422 21.84 -3.07 -2.97
C TRP A 422 22.36 -2.41 -1.69
N ALA A 423 21.56 -1.53 -1.08
CA ALA A 423 21.97 -0.84 0.15
C ALA A 423 21.83 -1.71 1.41
N LYS A 424 20.74 -2.48 1.54
CA LYS A 424 20.34 -3.08 2.82
C LYS A 424 20.17 -4.61 2.77
N ILE A 425 20.00 -5.23 1.60
CA ILE A 425 19.68 -6.68 1.49
C ILE A 425 20.87 -7.51 1.01
N ASP A 426 21.55 -7.12 -0.07
CA ASP A 426 22.57 -7.95 -0.74
C ASP A 426 23.61 -8.51 0.23
N ARG A 427 24.31 -7.63 0.96
CA ARG A 427 25.39 -8.02 1.87
C ARG A 427 24.93 -8.86 3.05
N ARG A 428 23.69 -8.65 3.49
CA ARG A 428 23.10 -9.44 4.58
C ARG A 428 23.05 -10.93 4.23
N PHE A 429 22.77 -11.26 2.98
CA PHE A 429 22.63 -12.65 2.54
C PHE A 429 23.86 -13.22 1.83
N PHE A 430 24.66 -12.37 1.17
CA PHE A 430 25.78 -12.80 0.33
C PHE A 430 27.16 -12.32 0.82
N GLY A 431 27.23 -11.60 1.95
CA GLY A 431 28.49 -11.13 2.54
C GLY A 431 29.13 -9.96 1.79
N GLU A 432 30.39 -9.63 2.10
CA GLU A 432 31.16 -8.67 1.30
C GLU A 432 31.50 -9.23 -0.09
N GLY A 433 31.75 -8.36 -1.06
CA GLY A 433 32.08 -8.76 -2.42
C GLY A 433 31.81 -7.65 -3.45
N ALA A 434 32.17 -7.93 -4.70
CA ALA A 434 31.88 -7.12 -5.87
C ALA A 434 30.74 -7.72 -6.70
N LEU A 435 30.29 -6.98 -7.72
CA LEU A 435 29.23 -7.43 -8.62
C LEU A 435 29.60 -8.76 -9.33
N ASP A 436 30.87 -8.95 -9.68
CA ASP A 436 31.36 -10.19 -10.31
C ASP A 436 31.16 -11.41 -9.41
N ASP A 437 31.28 -11.26 -8.08
CA ASP A 437 31.01 -12.34 -7.14
C ASP A 437 29.52 -12.72 -7.16
N ARG A 438 28.64 -11.72 -7.30
CA ARG A 438 27.18 -11.93 -7.42
C ARG A 438 26.81 -12.62 -8.73
N LEU A 439 27.48 -12.25 -9.81
CA LEU A 439 27.30 -12.87 -11.13
C LEU A 439 27.72 -14.36 -11.12
N GLN A 440 28.70 -14.73 -10.31
CA GLN A 440 29.12 -16.14 -10.13
C GLN A 440 28.10 -16.99 -9.39
N LEU A 441 27.18 -16.38 -8.62
CA LEU A 441 26.11 -17.10 -7.90
C LEU A 441 24.94 -17.54 -8.81
N LEU A 442 24.92 -17.05 -10.04
CA LEU A 442 23.92 -17.35 -11.07
C LEU A 442 24.36 -18.52 -11.95
N THR A 443 23.38 -19.26 -12.50
CA THR A 443 23.67 -20.33 -13.46
C THR A 443 24.12 -19.77 -14.82
N ALA A 444 24.63 -20.64 -15.70
CA ALA A 444 24.99 -20.22 -17.05
C ALA A 444 23.77 -19.73 -17.85
N GLU A 445 22.62 -20.37 -17.64
CA GLU A 445 21.35 -20.03 -18.25
C GLU A 445 20.84 -18.68 -17.74
N GLU A 446 20.89 -18.44 -16.43
CA GLU A 446 20.50 -17.14 -15.86
C GLU A 446 21.40 -16.00 -16.36
N ARG A 447 22.71 -16.25 -16.49
CA ARG A 447 23.64 -15.26 -17.09
C ARG A 447 23.31 -14.96 -18.55
N GLN A 448 22.92 -15.97 -19.32
CA GLN A 448 22.49 -15.75 -20.71
C GLN A 448 21.16 -14.98 -20.76
N GLU A 449 20.20 -15.32 -19.90
CA GLU A 449 18.91 -14.62 -19.80
C GLU A 449 19.10 -13.13 -19.47
N ILE A 450 20.07 -12.80 -18.61
CA ILE A 450 20.44 -11.39 -18.33
C ILE A 450 20.84 -10.67 -19.61
N GLU A 451 21.72 -11.25 -20.43
CA GLU A 451 22.17 -10.62 -21.67
C GLU A 451 21.02 -10.46 -22.68
N ASP A 452 20.13 -11.44 -22.75
CA ASP A 452 18.94 -11.37 -23.61
C ASP A 452 18.00 -10.23 -23.17
N ILE A 453 17.79 -10.08 -21.84
CA ILE A 453 17.01 -8.97 -21.28
C ILE A 453 17.69 -7.63 -21.57
N VAL A 454 19.02 -7.53 -21.43
CA VAL A 454 19.78 -6.30 -21.74
C VAL A 454 19.57 -5.89 -23.20
N GLN A 455 19.74 -6.81 -24.14
CA GLN A 455 19.53 -6.53 -25.57
C GLN A 455 18.09 -6.07 -25.84
N LYS A 456 17.10 -6.77 -25.25
CA LYS A 456 15.69 -6.39 -25.36
C LYS A 456 15.46 -4.98 -24.81
N LYS A 457 15.95 -4.66 -23.62
CA LYS A 457 15.72 -3.38 -22.94
C LYS A 457 16.37 -2.21 -23.66
N MET A 458 17.58 -2.38 -24.20
CA MET A 458 18.23 -1.33 -24.99
C MET A 458 17.42 -0.98 -26.24
N LYS A 459 16.84 -1.99 -26.90
CA LYS A 459 15.93 -1.75 -28.04
C LYS A 459 14.62 -1.09 -27.60
N GLU A 460 13.99 -1.56 -26.52
CA GLU A 460 12.73 -1.00 -26.02
C GLU A 460 12.86 0.48 -25.61
N LYS A 461 14.00 0.84 -25.00
CA LYS A 461 14.34 2.21 -24.61
C LYS A 461 14.33 3.20 -25.78
N GLU A 462 14.72 2.74 -26.97
CA GLU A 462 14.70 3.57 -28.20
C GLU A 462 13.28 3.73 -28.77
N GLU A 463 12.43 2.69 -28.66
CA GLU A 463 11.09 2.69 -29.25
C GLU A 463 10.07 3.58 -28.50
N ARG A 464 10.24 3.76 -27.18
CA ARG A 464 9.39 4.58 -26.29
C ARG A 464 7.87 4.38 -26.49
N ARG A 465 7.41 3.12 -26.47
CA ARG A 465 6.00 2.76 -26.68
C ARG A 465 5.46 1.82 -25.61
N LEU A 466 4.15 1.89 -25.39
CA LEU A 466 3.42 0.94 -24.55
C LEU A 466 3.04 -0.32 -25.32
N ILE A 467 2.86 -1.42 -24.60
CA ILE A 467 2.22 -2.63 -25.11
C ILE A 467 0.76 -2.63 -24.66
N ASP A 468 -0.14 -2.94 -25.58
CA ASP A 468 -1.54 -3.20 -25.26
C ASP A 468 -1.72 -4.68 -24.91
N TRP A 469 -1.70 -4.96 -23.60
CA TRP A 469 -1.84 -6.32 -23.08
C TRP A 469 -3.23 -6.93 -23.25
N THR A 470 -4.23 -6.15 -23.69
CA THR A 470 -5.60 -6.67 -23.94
C THR A 470 -5.72 -7.43 -25.27
N LEU A 471 -4.77 -7.20 -26.19
CA LEU A 471 -4.73 -7.87 -27.49
C LEU A 471 -3.91 -9.17 -27.49
N ASP A 472 -2.99 -9.32 -26.52
CA ASP A 472 -2.12 -10.50 -26.38
C ASP A 472 -2.69 -11.56 -25.44
N SER A 473 -3.81 -11.28 -24.76
CA SER A 473 -4.60 -12.31 -24.08
C SER A 473 -5.48 -13.04 -25.09
N GLU A 474 -4.89 -13.97 -25.85
CA GLU A 474 -5.71 -15.02 -26.48
C GLU A 474 -6.46 -15.76 -25.35
N PRO A 475 -7.79 -15.96 -25.47
CA PRO A 475 -8.54 -16.70 -24.47
C PRO A 475 -8.05 -18.14 -24.48
N CYS A 476 -7.36 -18.55 -23.42
CA CYS A 476 -7.03 -19.94 -23.18
C CYS A 476 -8.21 -20.68 -22.55
#